data_AF-A0A2S2Q626-F1
#
_entry.id   AF-A0A2S2Q626-F1
#
_cell.length_a   1.000
_cell.length_b   1.000
_cell.length_c   1.000
_cell.angle_alpha   90.00
_cell.angle_beta   90.00
_cell.angle_gamma   90.00
#
_symmetry.space_group_name_H-M   'P 1'
#
loop_
_entity.id
_entity.type
_entity.pdbx_description
1 polymer ?
#
loop_
_entity_poly.entity_id
_entity_poly.type
_entity_poly.pdbx_seq_one_letter_code
_entity_poly.pdbx_strand_id
1 'polypeptide(L)'
;MELIAKFDPFLKEHLNNYGNVGSGKTNYISSYTVREIIILMVDKVLKHIIEEIKNAKYFGLIVDSTPDINYTDQLAIVLRYVNYDEQPVERFFEISRYLWAYN
;
A
#
# COMPACT_ATOMS: atom_id res chain seq x y z
N MET A 1 -12.64 1.18 4.98
CA MET A 1 -12.93 2.63 4.89
C MET A 1 -13.06 3.29 6.25
N GLU A 2 -13.72 2.67 7.22
CA GLU A 2 -13.89 3.25 8.58
C GLU A 2 -12.57 3.67 9.25
N LEU A 3 -11.50 2.90 9.08
CA LEU A 3 -10.18 3.24 9.64
C LEU A 3 -9.61 4.53 9.03
N ILE A 4 -9.67 4.67 7.70
CA ILE A 4 -9.18 5.83 6.96
C ILE A 4 -10.00 7.08 7.33
N ALA A 5 -11.32 6.92 7.46
CA ALA A 5 -12.23 7.98 7.83
C ALA A 5 -12.01 8.54 9.25
N LYS A 6 -11.28 7.86 10.12
CA LYS A 6 -10.87 8.46 11.40
C LYS A 6 -9.94 9.66 11.22
N PHE A 7 -9.22 9.70 10.11
CA PHE A 7 -8.19 10.70 9.81
C PHE A 7 -8.62 11.70 8.72
N ASP A 8 -9.78 11.47 8.09
CA ASP A 8 -10.34 12.32 7.04
C ASP A 8 -11.78 12.73 7.41
N PRO A 9 -11.99 13.98 7.89
CA PRO A 9 -13.32 14.48 8.26
C PRO A 9 -14.34 14.45 7.13
N PHE A 10 -13.92 14.71 5.89
CA PHE A 10 -14.79 14.67 4.72
C PHE A 10 -15.27 13.24 4.47
N LEU A 11 -14.35 12.28 4.53
CA LEU A 11 -14.70 10.87 4.37
C LEU A 11 -15.58 10.35 5.51
N LYS A 12 -15.34 10.82 6.73
CA LYS A 12 -16.16 10.49 7.90
C LYS A 12 -17.60 10.97 7.74
N GLU A 13 -17.79 12.20 7.29
CA GLU A 13 -19.11 12.76 7.01
C GLU A 13 -19.80 11.98 5.89
N HIS A 14 -19.06 11.66 4.82
CA HIS A 14 -19.59 10.86 3.71
C HIS A 14 -20.04 9.46 4.15
N LEU A 15 -19.28 8.78 5.02
CA LEU A 15 -19.68 7.49 5.60
C LEU A 15 -20.92 7.60 6.49
N ASN A 16 -21.03 8.65 7.31
CA ASN A 16 -22.20 8.85 8.15
C ASN A 16 -23.48 9.06 7.33
N ASN A 17 -23.35 9.82 6.22
CA ASN A 17 -24.49 10.17 5.38
C ASN A 17 -24.86 9.05 4.39
N TYR A 18 -23.88 8.25 3.93
CA TYR A 18 -24.05 7.32 2.81
C TYR A 18 -23.53 5.89 3.04
N GLY A 19 -22.98 5.56 4.22
CA GLY A 19 -22.40 4.24 4.50
C GLY A 19 -23.43 3.12 4.65
N ASN A 20 -24.66 3.44 5.10
CA ASN A 20 -25.70 2.47 5.46
C ASN A 20 -27.09 2.83 4.86
N VAL A 21 -27.14 3.29 3.61
CA VAL A 21 -28.37 3.84 2.99
C VAL A 21 -29.39 2.80 2.48
N GLY A 22 -29.13 1.50 2.67
CA GLY A 22 -29.96 0.42 2.12
C GLY A 22 -29.73 0.15 0.62
N SER A 23 -30.52 -0.73 0.02
CA SER A 23 -30.45 -1.06 -1.42
C SER A 23 -31.18 -0.02 -2.28
N GLY A 24 -30.78 0.11 -3.56
CA GLY A 24 -31.43 1.02 -4.52
C GLY A 24 -30.81 2.41 -4.65
N LYS A 25 -29.71 2.71 -3.95
CA LYS A 25 -28.88 3.90 -4.13
C LYS A 25 -27.45 3.52 -4.50
N THR A 26 -26.80 4.30 -5.36
CA THR A 26 -25.40 4.06 -5.75
C THR A 26 -24.50 4.19 -4.53
N ASN A 27 -23.73 3.14 -4.23
CA ASN A 27 -22.79 3.12 -3.11
C ASN A 27 -21.35 2.97 -3.62
N TYR A 28 -20.61 4.08 -3.64
CA TYR A 28 -19.20 4.12 -4.01
C TYR A 28 -18.25 3.68 -2.88
N ILE A 29 -18.80 3.38 -1.70
CA ILE A 29 -18.11 2.90 -0.50
C ILE A 29 -18.21 1.36 -0.39
N SER A 30 -18.76 0.69 -1.41
CA SER A 30 -18.75 -0.77 -1.45
C SER A 30 -17.31 -1.31 -1.38
N SER A 31 -17.14 -2.50 -0.79
CA SER A 31 -15.82 -3.15 -0.71
C SER A 31 -15.18 -3.34 -2.08
N TYR A 32 -16.00 -3.57 -3.11
CA TYR A 32 -15.58 -3.68 -4.51
C TYR A 32 -15.01 -2.35 -5.02
N THR A 33 -15.78 -1.27 -4.96
CA THR A 33 -15.35 0.06 -5.45
C THR A 33 -14.12 0.57 -4.72
N VAL A 34 -14.07 0.40 -3.39
CA VAL A 34 -12.92 0.80 -2.58
C VAL A 34 -11.67 0.01 -2.97
N ARG A 35 -11.81 -1.29 -3.24
CA ARG A 35 -10.71 -2.13 -3.70
C ARG A 35 -10.16 -1.64 -5.04
N GLU A 36 -11.03 -1.29 -5.99
CA GLU A 36 -10.59 -0.74 -7.28
C GLU A 36 -9.82 0.57 -7.11
N ILE A 37 -10.31 1.48 -6.27
CA ILE A 37 -9.62 2.73 -5.95
C ILE A 37 -8.25 2.46 -5.34
N ILE A 38 -8.16 1.53 -4.37
CA ILE A 38 -6.88 1.15 -3.76
C ILE A 38 -5.89 0.62 -4.81
N ILE A 39 -6.35 -0.25 -5.71
CA ILE A 39 -5.50 -0.79 -6.78
C ILE A 39 -4.98 0.33 -7.69
N LEU A 40 -5.84 1.26 -8.11
CA LEU A 40 -5.43 2.40 -8.92
C LEU A 40 -4.42 3.31 -8.20
N MET A 41 -4.59 3.52 -6.89
CA MET A 41 -3.65 4.29 -6.08
C MET A 41 -2.30 3.57 -5.97
N VAL A 42 -2.30 2.26 -5.72
CA VAL A 42 -1.08 1.43 -5.68
C VAL A 42 -0.33 1.54 -7.01
N ASP A 43 -1.01 1.34 -8.14
CA ASP A 43 -0.41 1.46 -9.47
C ASP A 43 0.24 2.83 -9.70
N LYS A 44 -0.44 3.90 -9.29
CA LYS A 44 0.07 5.27 -9.44
C LYS A 44 1.31 5.51 -8.56
N VAL A 45 1.28 5.07 -7.30
CA VAL A 45 2.39 5.20 -6.36
C VAL A 45 3.59 4.38 -6.83
N LEU A 46 3.38 3.13 -7.25
CA LEU A 46 4.45 2.27 -7.75
C LEU A 46 5.11 2.83 -9.02
N LYS A 47 4.32 3.35 -9.96
CA LYS A 47 4.87 4.03 -11.15
C LYS A 47 5.76 5.21 -10.76
N HIS A 48 5.31 6.02 -9.81
CA HIS A 48 6.10 7.15 -9.31
C HIS A 48 7.40 6.70 -8.64
N ILE A 49 7.36 5.70 -7.77
CA ILE A 49 8.57 5.13 -7.13
C ILE A 49 9.54 4.59 -8.18
N ILE A 50 9.04 3.89 -9.20
CA ILE A 50 9.87 3.37 -10.29
C ILE A 50 10.52 4.51 -11.09
N GLU A 51 9.80 5.60 -11.35
CA GLU A 51 10.35 6.79 -12.00
C GLU A 51 11.44 7.45 -11.15
N GLU A 52 11.24 7.62 -9.84
CA GLU A 52 12.25 8.14 -8.92
C GLU A 52 13.54 7.30 -9.00
N ILE A 53 13.41 5.97 -8.97
CA ILE A 53 14.55 5.04 -9.00
C ILE A 53 15.26 5.04 -10.35
N LYS A 54 14.52 5.07 -11.46
CA LYS A 54 15.11 5.15 -12.81
C LYS A 54 15.97 6.40 -13.00
N ASN A 55 15.62 7.47 -12.31
CA ASN A 55 16.35 8.72 -12.35
C ASN A 55 17.48 8.81 -11.32
N ALA A 56 17.47 7.96 -10.29
CA ALA A 56 18.50 7.93 -9.27
C ALA A 56 19.81 7.33 -9.80
N LYS A 57 20.93 7.97 -9.48
CA LYS A 57 22.26 7.44 -9.83
C LYS A 57 22.62 6.16 -9.07
N TYR A 58 22.13 6.05 -7.84
CA TYR A 58 22.38 4.93 -6.95
C TYR A 58 21.06 4.46 -6.33
N PHE A 59 20.85 3.16 -6.33
CA PHE A 59 19.74 2.51 -5.63
C PHE A 59 20.21 1.19 -5.02
N GLY A 60 19.47 0.72 -4.03
CA GLY A 60 19.67 -0.56 -3.36
C GLY A 60 18.34 -1.12 -2.86
N LEU A 61 18.37 -2.40 -2.49
CA LEU A 61 17.25 -3.15 -1.93
C LEU A 61 17.59 -3.52 -0.49
N ILE A 62 16.70 -3.18 0.43
CA ILE A 62 16.70 -3.69 1.79
C ILE A 62 15.65 -4.78 1.83
N VAL A 63 16.08 -5.97 2.26
CA VAL A 63 15.23 -7.15 2.36
C VAL A 63 15.30 -7.63 3.80
N ASP A 64 14.17 -7.66 4.47
CA ASP A 64 14.04 -8.11 5.85
C ASP A 64 13.05 -9.28 5.93
N SER A 65 13.45 -10.36 6.59
CA SER A 65 12.64 -11.58 6.72
C SER A 65 12.30 -11.77 8.19
N THR A 66 11.01 -11.76 8.51
CA THR A 66 10.52 -12.02 9.87
C THR A 66 9.75 -13.34 9.88
N PRO A 67 10.29 -14.40 10.51
CA PRO A 67 9.56 -15.65 10.66
C PRO A 67 8.39 -15.45 11.63
N ASP A 68 7.18 -15.77 11.16
CA ASP A 68 5.97 -15.77 11.97
C ASP A 68 5.85 -17.11 12.72
N ILE A 69 5.15 -17.10 13.85
CA ILE A 69 4.92 -18.26 14.73
C ILE A 69 4.20 -19.41 13.97
N ASN A 70 3.50 -19.08 12.87
CA ASN A 70 2.73 -20.01 12.05
C ASN A 70 3.50 -20.61 10.86
N TYR A 71 4.83 -20.77 10.93
CA TYR A 71 5.64 -21.36 9.85
C TYR A 71 5.54 -20.61 8.50
N THR A 72 5.19 -19.33 8.56
CA THR A 72 5.18 -18.42 7.41
C THR A 72 6.28 -17.40 7.58
N ASP A 73 7.13 -17.25 6.56
CA ASP A 73 8.09 -16.16 6.49
C ASP A 73 7.42 -14.94 5.86
N GLN A 74 7.55 -13.78 6.51
CA GLN A 74 7.12 -12.50 5.96
C GLN A 74 8.36 -11.75 5.48
N LEU A 75 8.48 -11.60 4.15
CA LEU A 75 9.58 -10.90 3.50
C LEU A 75 9.15 -9.47 3.16
N ALA A 76 9.78 -8.48 3.78
CA ALA A 76 9.59 -7.07 3.46
C ALA A 76 10.70 -6.57 2.53
N ILE A 77 10.31 -5.89 1.46
CA ILE A 77 11.22 -5.29 0.48
C ILE A 77 11.05 -3.77 0.53
N VAL A 78 12.15 -3.08 0.79
CA VAL A 78 12.24 -1.62 0.78
C VAL A 78 13.29 -1.19 -0.24
N LEU A 79 12.92 -0.26 -1.11
CA LEU A 79 13.81 0.38 -2.06
C LEU A 79 14.48 1.57 -1.38
N ARG A 80 15.80 1.68 -1.51
CA ARG A 80 16.56 2.82 -1.01
C ARG A 80 17.34 3.45 -2.15
N TYR A 81 17.24 4.75 -2.33
CA TYR A 81 17.96 5.48 -3.38
C TYR A 81 18.38 6.87 -2.89
N VAL A 82 19.27 7.52 -3.65
CA VAL A 82 19.65 8.92 -3.38
C VAL A 82 18.86 9.82 -4.32
N ASN A 83 18.09 10.75 -3.76
CA ASN A 83 17.28 11.69 -4.54
C ASN A 83 18.13 12.83 -5.13
N TYR A 84 17.48 13.75 -5.85
CA TYR A 84 18.15 14.91 -6.46
C TYR A 84 18.78 15.87 -5.44
N ASP A 85 18.27 15.91 -4.21
CA ASP A 85 18.81 16.72 -3.11
C ASP A 85 19.96 16.01 -2.38
N GLU A 86 20.50 14.92 -2.95
CA GLU A 86 21.55 14.08 -2.39
C GLU A 86 21.18 13.43 -1.04
N GLN A 87 19.87 13.27 -0.78
CA GLN A 87 19.36 12.67 0.44
C GLN A 87 18.96 11.20 0.22
N PRO A 88 19.25 10.31 1.19
CA PRO A 88 18.75 8.95 1.14
C PRO A 88 17.24 8.94 1.33
N VAL A 89 16.54 8.26 0.43
CA VAL A 89 15.09 8.07 0.47
C VAL A 89 14.79 6.58 0.49
N GLU A 90 13.84 6.19 1.33
CA GLU A 90 13.35 4.82 1.45
C GLU A 90 11.87 4.75 1.02
N ARG A 91 11.53 3.72 0.24
CA ARG A 91 10.18 3.46 -0.27
C ARG A 91 9.84 2.00 -0.03
N PHE A 92 8.75 1.75 0.70
CA PHE A 92 8.20 0.41 0.79
C PHE A 92 7.75 -0.06 -0.60
N PHE A 93 8.18 -1.26 -0.99
CA PHE A 93 7.86 -1.84 -2.28
C PHE A 93 6.82 -2.94 -2.16
N GLU A 94 7.13 -3.98 -1.37
CA GLU A 94 6.26 -5.15 -1.23
C GLU A 94 6.49 -5.85 0.10
N ILE A 95 5.45 -6.54 0.58
CA ILE A 95 5.56 -7.60 1.58
C ILE A 95 5.01 -8.90 0.99
N SER A 96 5.82 -9.95 0.99
CA SER A 96 5.45 -11.26 0.45
C SER A 96 5.43 -12.30 1.58
N ARG A 97 4.51 -13.27 1.51
CA ARG A 97 4.42 -14.36 2.49
C ARG A 97 4.82 -15.67 1.83
N TYR A 98 5.78 -16.37 2.44
CA TYR A 98 6.21 -17.69 2.00
C TYR A 98 5.85 -18.72 3.07
N LEU A 99 5.19 -19.79 2.66
CA LEU A 99 5.05 -20.98 3.50
C LEU A 99 6.37 -21.74 3.46
N TRP A 100 6.86 -22.21 4.60
CA TRP A 100 7.94 -23.19 4.60
C TRP A 100 7.38 -24.50 4.03
N ALA A 101 7.57 -24.71 2.73
CA ALA A 101 7.36 -26.02 2.14
C ALA A 101 8.44 -26.95 2.71
N TYR A 102 8.02 -27.96 3.48
CA TYR A 102 8.88 -29.08 3.82
C TYR A 102 9.37 -29.73 2.50
N ASN A 103 10.67 -29.59 2.22
CA ASN A 103 11.43 -30.52 1.38
C ASN A 103 11.94 -31.66 2.27
#